data_AF-A0A3D5CYZ5-F1
#
_entry.id   AF-A0A3D5CYZ5-F1
#
_cell.length_a   1.000
_cell.length_b   1.000
_cell.length_c   1.000
_cell.angle_alpha   90.00
_cell.angle_beta   90.00
_cell.angle_gamma   90.00
#
_symmetry.space_group_name_H-M   'P 1'
#
loop_
_entity.id
_entity.type
_entity.pdbx_description
1 polymer ?
#
loop_
_entity_poly.entity_id
_entity_poly.type
_entity_poly.pdbx_seq_one_letter_code
_entity_poly.pdbx_strand_id
1 'polypeptide(L)'
;MDPNRYSKNRTIRPDSAWQVVQALVTLGLMLCGFIGIAVHVFGSDQGPADWLQWVTATPINGVIAFILLIAVVAFHRYITHISNQQRRSASELPVYAMMLIGVYFIYTLITTGHW
;
A
#
# COMPACT_ATOMS: atom_id res chain seq x y z
N MET A 1 8.87 -19.45 41.16
CA MET A 1 8.67 -18.38 40.16
C MET A 1 9.96 -18.22 39.38
N ASP A 2 9.92 -18.31 38.05
CA ASP A 2 11.12 -18.21 37.22
C ASP A 2 11.61 -16.75 37.18
N PRO A 3 12.79 -16.43 37.74
CA PRO A 3 13.28 -15.05 37.85
C PRO A 3 13.64 -14.43 36.49
N ASN A 4 13.69 -15.22 35.42
CA ASN A 4 14.15 -14.77 34.10
C ASN A 4 13.03 -14.38 33.13
N ARG A 5 11.77 -14.34 33.58
CA ARG A 5 10.60 -14.03 32.75
C ARG A 5 10.61 -12.64 32.10
N TYR A 6 11.38 -11.69 32.66
CA TYR A 6 11.37 -10.29 32.24
C TYR A 6 12.70 -9.79 31.66
N SER A 7 13.74 -10.63 31.58
CA SER A 7 15.03 -10.25 30.99
C SER A 7 14.91 -9.98 29.49
N LYS A 8 13.96 -10.64 28.81
CA LYS A 8 13.67 -10.48 27.37
C LYS A 8 13.10 -9.10 27.01
N ASN A 9 12.48 -8.39 27.97
CA ASN A 9 11.87 -7.08 27.75
C ASN A 9 12.77 -5.92 28.16
N ARG A 10 13.96 -6.20 28.70
CA ARG A 10 14.89 -5.20 29.25
C ARG A 10 15.50 -4.28 28.19
N THR A 11 15.45 -4.69 26.93
CA THR A 11 15.98 -3.96 25.76
C THR A 11 14.90 -3.33 24.89
N ILE A 12 13.62 -3.44 25.26
CA ILE A 12 12.53 -2.74 24.57
C ILE A 12 12.66 -1.27 24.94
N ARG A 13 13.39 -0.52 24.10
CA ARG A 13 13.49 0.93 24.23
C ARG A 13 12.10 1.51 23.90
N PRO A 14 11.62 2.49 24.66
CA PRO A 14 10.41 3.21 24.28
C PRO A 14 10.60 3.81 22.90
N ASP A 15 9.60 3.66 22.02
CA ASP A 15 9.61 4.26 20.70
C ASP A 15 9.85 5.77 20.83
N SER A 16 10.73 6.31 20.01
CA SER A 16 11.04 7.74 20.09
C SER A 16 9.82 8.55 19.62
N ALA A 17 9.62 9.75 20.18
CA ALA A 17 8.54 10.64 19.75
C ALA A 17 8.56 10.88 18.22
N TRP A 18 9.75 10.87 17.61
CA TRP A 18 9.93 10.95 16.16
C TRP A 18 9.36 9.73 15.41
N GLN A 19 9.57 8.52 15.90
CA GLN A 19 9.00 7.30 15.31
C GLN A 19 7.48 7.31 15.39
N VAL A 20 6.89 7.84 16.47
CA VAL A 20 5.44 8.00 16.60
C VAL A 20 4.90 8.98 15.56
N VAL A 21 5.56 10.12 15.35
CA VAL A 21 5.17 11.11 14.33
C VAL A 21 5.28 10.50 12.93
N GLN A 22 6.35 9.78 12.62
CA GLN A 22 6.51 9.09 11.34
C GLN A 22 5.37 8.07 11.12
N ALA A 23 5.03 7.28 12.13
CA ALA A 23 3.93 6.32 12.05
C ALA A 23 2.57 7.00 11.80
N LEU A 24 2.30 8.15 12.44
CA LEU A 24 1.08 8.92 12.21
C LEU A 24 1.00 9.48 10.79
N VAL A 25 2.11 10.01 10.26
CA VAL A 25 2.17 10.51 8.87
C VAL A 25 1.94 9.37 7.88
N THR A 26 2.61 8.23 8.07
CA THR A 26 2.43 7.04 7.23
C THR A 26 0.98 6.57 7.25
N LEU A 27 0.37 6.49 8.43
CA LEU A 27 -1.03 6.10 8.57
C LEU A 27 -1.98 7.09 7.88
N GLY A 28 -1.74 8.40 8.03
CA GLY A 28 -2.51 9.43 7.34
C GLY A 28 -2.43 9.31 5.82
N LEU A 29 -1.22 9.14 5.28
CA LEU A 29 -1.00 8.95 3.84
C LEU A 29 -1.69 7.69 3.31
N MET A 30 -1.62 6.58 4.06
CA MET A 30 -2.30 5.35 3.68
C MET A 30 -3.82 5.54 3.64
N LEU A 31 -4.41 6.22 4.63
CA LEU A 31 -5.84 6.52 4.64
C LEU A 31 -6.24 7.38 3.43
N CYS A 32 -5.47 8.42 3.12
CA CYS A 32 -5.69 9.23 1.92
C CYS A 32 -5.60 8.40 0.64
N GLY A 33 -4.63 7.48 0.55
CA GLY A 33 -4.49 6.56 -0.57
C GLY A 33 -5.70 5.65 -0.73
N PHE A 34 -6.19 5.05 0.36
CA PHE A 34 -7.40 4.22 0.32
C PHE A 34 -8.65 5.01 -0.06
N ILE A 35 -8.84 6.20 0.50
CA ILE A 35 -9.98 7.07 0.18
C ILE A 35 -9.90 7.51 -1.28
N GLY A 36 -8.74 7.95 -1.76
CA GLY A 36 -8.54 8.36 -3.14
C GLY A 36 -8.82 7.21 -4.12
N ILE A 37 -8.30 6.01 -3.87
CA ILE A 37 -8.62 4.83 -4.69
C ILE A 37 -10.12 4.55 -4.65
N ALA A 38 -10.75 4.55 -3.47
CA ALA A 38 -12.16 4.25 -3.34
C ALA A 38 -13.03 5.27 -4.10
N VAL A 39 -12.75 6.57 -3.97
CA VAL A 39 -13.48 7.61 -4.69
C VAL A 39 -13.22 7.53 -6.19
N HIS A 40 -11.99 7.24 -6.61
CA HIS A 40 -11.66 7.13 -8.03
C HIS A 40 -12.33 5.92 -8.70
N VAL A 41 -12.34 4.77 -8.01
CA VAL A 41 -12.90 3.50 -8.52
C VAL A 41 -14.43 3.43 -8.39
N PHE A 42 -15.01 4.04 -7.35
CA PHE A 42 -16.44 3.93 -7.06
C PHE A 42 -17.24 5.24 -7.19
N GLY A 43 -16.57 6.38 -7.23
CA GLY A 43 -17.20 7.70 -7.28
C GLY A 43 -17.23 8.36 -8.66
N SER A 44 -16.60 7.76 -9.67
CA SER A 44 -16.65 8.23 -11.05
C SER A 44 -17.75 7.52 -11.85
N ASP A 45 -18.19 8.11 -12.97
CA ASP A 45 -19.03 7.43 -13.98
C ASP A 45 -18.36 6.18 -14.57
N GLN A 46 -17.06 5.98 -14.27
CA GLN A 46 -16.23 4.88 -14.74
C GLN A 46 -16.18 3.76 -13.71
N GLY A 47 -17.21 2.91 -13.75
CA GLY A 47 -17.29 1.76 -12.85
C GLY A 47 -16.27 0.65 -13.18
N PRO A 48 -16.20 -0.42 -12.37
CA PRO A 48 -15.36 -1.58 -12.65
C PRO A 48 -15.66 -2.25 -14.01
N ALA A 49 -16.85 -2.02 -14.57
CA ALA A 49 -17.23 -2.47 -15.91
C ALA A 49 -16.45 -1.74 -17.02
N ASP A 50 -16.11 -0.47 -16.83
CA ASP A 50 -15.37 0.33 -17.82
C ASP A 50 -13.90 -0.12 -17.90
N TRP A 51 -13.38 -0.64 -16.80
CA TRP A 51 -12.08 -1.29 -16.78
C TRP A 51 -12.05 -2.52 -17.68
N LEU A 52 -13.10 -3.33 -17.65
CA LEU A 52 -13.22 -4.50 -18.54
C LEU A 52 -13.34 -4.06 -20.01
N GLN A 53 -14.07 -2.97 -20.27
CA GLN A 53 -14.14 -2.37 -21.60
C GLN A 53 -12.77 -1.86 -22.06
N TRP A 54 -12.00 -1.20 -21.21
CA TRP A 54 -10.64 -0.74 -21.53
C TRP A 54 -9.68 -1.89 -21.85
N VAL A 55 -9.73 -2.98 -21.07
CA VAL A 55 -8.91 -4.18 -21.29
C VAL A 55 -9.23 -4.83 -22.63
N THR A 56 -10.50 -4.82 -23.04
CA THR A 56 -10.97 -5.43 -24.29
C THR A 56 -10.96 -4.47 -25.48
N ALA A 57 -10.76 -3.16 -25.26
CA ALA A 57 -10.78 -2.13 -26.30
C ALA A 57 -9.68 -2.32 -27.35
N THR A 58 -8.51 -2.82 -26.95
CA THR A 58 -7.42 -3.10 -27.88
C THR A 58 -6.62 -4.34 -27.46
N PRO A 59 -6.01 -5.08 -28.41
CA PRO A 59 -5.15 -6.22 -28.09
C PRO A 59 -3.97 -5.83 -27.19
N ILE A 60 -3.46 -4.60 -27.33
CA ILE A 60 -2.34 -4.12 -26.53
C ILE A 60 -2.73 -3.89 -25.07
N ASN A 61 -3.93 -3.36 -24.80
CA ASN A 61 -4.45 -3.20 -23.44
C ASN A 61 -4.66 -4.56 -22.77
N GLY A 62 -5.14 -5.56 -23.51
CA GLY A 62 -5.27 -6.93 -23.03
C GLY A 62 -3.92 -7.54 -22.61
N VAL A 63 -2.88 -7.34 -23.41
CA VAL A 63 -1.51 -7.79 -23.08
C VAL A 63 -0.99 -7.07 -21.84
N ILE A 64 -1.16 -5.75 -21.75
CA ILE A 64 -0.76 -4.96 -20.58
C ILE A 64 -1.47 -5.46 -19.33
N ALA A 65 -2.78 -5.67 -19.38
CA ALA A 65 -3.57 -6.18 -18.26
C ALA A 65 -3.11 -7.58 -17.82
N PHE A 66 -2.78 -8.46 -18.77
CA PHE A 66 -2.26 -9.79 -18.48
C PHE A 66 -0.89 -9.74 -17.80
N ILE A 67 0.02 -8.87 -18.28
CA ILE A 67 1.33 -8.65 -17.64
C ILE A 67 1.15 -8.11 -16.21
N LEU A 68 0.23 -7.16 -16.03
CA LEU A 68 -0.07 -6.55 -14.73
C LEU A 68 -0.64 -7.60 -13.75
N LEU A 69 -1.51 -8.49 -14.23
CA LEU A 69 -2.03 -9.60 -13.43
C LEU A 69 -0.92 -10.57 -13.01
N ILE A 70 -0.01 -10.94 -13.91
CA ILE A 70 1.16 -11.77 -13.56
C ILE A 70 2.03 -11.06 -12.53
N ALA A 71 2.28 -9.75 -12.69
CA ALA A 71 3.06 -8.97 -11.75
C ALA A 71 2.41 -8.95 -10.35
N VAL A 72 1.09 -8.77 -10.26
CA VAL A 72 0.35 -8.83 -8.99
C VAL A 72 0.42 -10.21 -8.35
N VAL A 73 0.26 -11.28 -9.13
CA VAL A 73 0.36 -12.66 -8.62
C VAL A 73 1.78 -12.98 -8.16
N ALA A 74 2.80 -12.56 -8.92
CA ALA A 74 4.20 -12.74 -8.55
C ALA A 74 4.55 -11.94 -7.28
N PHE A 75 4.04 -10.71 -7.17
CA PHE A 75 4.21 -9.87 -5.99
C PHE A 75 3.52 -10.45 -4.75
N HIS A 76 2.28 -10.93 -4.89
CA HIS A 76 1.58 -11.62 -3.81
C HIS A 76 2.37 -12.86 -3.38
N ARG A 77 2.82 -13.69 -4.33
CA ARG A 77 3.61 -14.89 -4.03
C ARG A 77 4.91 -14.53 -3.33
N TYR A 78 5.59 -13.48 -3.79
CA TYR A 78 6.82 -12.95 -3.19
C TYR A 78 6.62 -12.54 -1.72
N ILE A 79 5.54 -11.82 -1.40
CA ILE A 79 5.21 -11.44 -0.02
C ILE A 79 4.92 -12.66 0.86
N THR A 80 4.21 -13.66 0.34
CA THR A 80 3.83 -14.85 1.12
C THR A 80 4.95 -15.83 1.39
N HIS A 81 5.98 -15.89 0.55
CA HIS A 81 7.05 -16.90 0.64
C HIS A 81 8.29 -16.46 1.42
N ILE A 82 8.29 -15.24 1.96
CA ILE A 82 9.46 -14.65 2.60
C ILE A 82 9.61 -15.11 4.06
N SER A 83 10.81 -15.57 4.42
CA SER A 83 11.15 -16.00 5.79
C SER A 83 11.12 -14.83 6.78
N ASN A 84 10.87 -15.10 8.06
CA ASN A 84 10.68 -14.08 9.12
C ASN A 84 11.81 -13.02 9.22
N GLN A 85 13.03 -13.34 8.77
CA GLN A 85 14.18 -12.43 8.79
C GLN A 85 14.23 -11.51 7.56
N GLN A 86 13.81 -12.01 6.38
CA GLN A 86 13.69 -11.21 5.14
C GLN A 86 12.40 -10.37 5.12
N ARG A 87 11.40 -10.75 5.93
CA ARG A 87 10.08 -10.13 6.07
C ARG A 87 10.13 -8.69 6.58
N ARG A 88 11.17 -8.31 7.33
CA ARG A 88 11.35 -6.92 7.80
C ARG A 88 11.66 -5.94 6.67
N SER A 89 12.39 -6.34 5.62
CA SER A 89 12.76 -5.45 4.52
C SER A 89 11.73 -5.46 3.39
N ALA A 90 11.15 -6.62 3.09
CA ALA A 90 10.11 -6.74 2.05
C ALA A 90 8.71 -6.25 2.50
N SER A 91 8.45 -6.10 3.81
CA SER A 91 7.17 -5.59 4.31
C SER A 91 6.99 -4.08 4.17
N GLU A 92 8.05 -3.33 3.90
CA GLU A 92 7.95 -1.87 3.72
C GLU A 92 7.55 -1.48 2.29
N LEU A 93 7.76 -2.36 1.31
CA LEU A 93 7.50 -2.08 -0.11
C LEU A 93 6.00 -1.76 -0.40
N PRO A 94 5.03 -2.54 0.11
CA PRO A 94 3.61 -2.18 -0.02
C PRO A 94 3.27 -0.87 0.69
N VAL A 95 3.93 -0.58 1.82
CA VAL A 95 3.70 0.64 2.61
C VAL A 95 4.18 1.85 1.84
N TYR A 96 5.40 1.83 1.28
CA TYR A 96 5.91 2.93 0.46
C TYR A 96 5.08 3.13 -0.81
N ALA A 97 4.62 2.05 -1.46
CA ALA A 97 3.73 2.14 -2.61
C ALA A 97 2.41 2.85 -2.24
N MET A 98 1.78 2.47 -1.13
CA MET A 98 0.56 3.11 -0.65
C MET A 98 0.78 4.56 -0.19
N MET A 99 1.93 4.87 0.41
CA MET A 99 2.28 6.26 0.72
C MET A 99 2.39 7.11 -0.53
N LEU A 100 3.03 6.61 -1.59
CA LEU A 100 3.18 7.32 -2.86
C LEU A 100 1.83 7.58 -3.53
N ILE A 101 0.93 6.59 -3.50
CA ILE A 101 -0.47 6.74 -3.93
C ILE A 101 -1.20 7.81 -3.10
N GLY A 102 -1.05 7.78 -1.77
CA GLY A 102 -1.63 8.78 -0.88
C GLY A 102 -1.14 10.19 -1.17
N VAL A 103 0.17 10.36 -1.39
CA VAL A 103 0.77 11.66 -1.78
C VAL A 103 0.21 12.14 -3.11
N TYR A 104 0.08 11.25 -4.11
CA TYR A 104 -0.51 11.58 -5.40
C TYR A 104 -1.94 12.12 -5.25
N PHE A 105 -2.79 11.43 -4.49
CA PHE A 105 -4.17 11.89 -4.29
C PHE A 105 -4.26 13.20 -3.49
N ILE A 106 -3.41 13.40 -2.49
CA ILE A 106 -3.34 14.68 -1.78
C ILE A 106 -2.91 15.81 -2.73
N TYR A 107 -1.90 15.57 -3.57
CA TYR A 107 -1.45 16.53 -4.57
C TYR A 107 -2.55 16.88 -5.56
N THR A 108 -3.24 15.86 -6.10
CA THR A 108 -4.37 16.04 -7.02
C THR A 108 -5.52 16.80 -6.35
N LEU A 109 -5.85 16.47 -5.10
CA LEU A 109 -6.88 17.19 -4.34
C LEU A 109 -6.53 18.67 -4.14
N ILE A 110 -5.28 18.98 -3.80
CA ILE A 110 -4.83 20.36 -3.59
C ILE A 110 -4.80 21.16 -4.90
N THR A 111 -4.37 20.53 -6.00
CA THR A 111 -4.14 21.22 -7.28
C THR A 111 -5.38 21.29 -8.16
N THR A 112 -6.23 20.28 -8.13
CA THR A 112 -7.42 20.18 -8.99
C THR A 112 -8.73 20.35 -8.23
N GLY A 113 -8.72 20.25 -6.89
CA GLY A 113 -9.93 20.34 -6.06
C GLY A 113 -10.80 19.08 -6.08
N HIS A 114 -10.37 18.03 -6.79
CA HIS A 114 -11.09 16.78 -6.97
C HIS A 114 -10.24 15.59 -6.50
N TRP A 115 -10.92 14.52 -6.09
CA TRP A 115 -10.32 13.26 -5.65
C TRP A 115 -9.98 12.35 -6.84
#